data_AF-A0A5N0YQ40-F1
#
_entry.id   AF-A0A5N0YQ40-F1
#
_cell.length_a   1.000
_cell.length_b   1.000
_cell.length_c   1.000
_cell.angle_alpha   90.00
_cell.angle_beta   90.00
_cell.angle_gamma   90.00
#
_symmetry.space_group_name_H-M   'P 1'
#
loop_
_entity.id
_entity.type
_entity.pdbx_description
1 polymer ?
#
loop_
_entity_poly.entity_id
_entity_poly.type
_entity_poly.pdbx_seq_one_letter_code
_entity_poly.pdbx_strand_id
1 'polypeptide(L)'
;MKYCQFDGCTNKIAKGIYCTEHKRSSKSRKKKQQAKTVYHHENKPFYRMQAWKDVADFVYEREGGHCQRCGRFVFGKLAHRHHVIPIKKNKLLSLDPNNIRLLCPSPRMFLY
;
A
#
# COMPACT_ATOMS: atom_id res chain seq x y z
N MET A 1 36.84 16.93 -0.46
CA MET A 1 36.76 15.80 -1.42
C MET A 1 36.60 14.52 -0.64
N LYS A 2 35.86 13.53 -1.15
CA LYS A 2 35.69 12.23 -0.48
C LYS A 2 35.93 11.08 -1.46
N TYR A 3 36.20 9.89 -0.95
CA TYR A 3 36.32 8.69 -1.79
C TYR A 3 34.97 8.17 -2.23
N CYS A 4 34.95 7.49 -3.37
CA CYS A 4 33.82 6.69 -3.83
C CYS A 4 33.49 5.62 -2.78
N GLN A 5 32.21 5.39 -2.52
CA GLN A 5 31.76 4.42 -1.51
C GLN A 5 31.56 2.99 -2.05
N PHE A 6 32.08 2.70 -3.25
CA PHE A 6 32.12 1.34 -3.77
C PHE A 6 33.32 0.63 -3.14
N ASP A 7 33.10 -0.57 -2.59
CA ASP A 7 34.15 -1.33 -1.91
C ASP A 7 35.35 -1.54 -2.83
N GLY A 8 36.53 -1.09 -2.38
CA GLY A 8 37.78 -1.17 -3.15
C GLY A 8 37.99 -0.06 -4.19
N CYS A 9 37.07 0.92 -4.33
CA CYS A 9 37.27 2.03 -5.27
C CYS A 9 38.06 3.19 -4.65
N THR A 10 39.18 3.56 -5.28
CA THR A 10 40.08 4.63 -4.81
C THR A 10 39.81 6.00 -5.45
N ASN A 11 38.80 6.10 -6.32
CA ASN A 11 38.48 7.35 -7.02
C ASN A 11 37.97 8.43 -6.04
N LYS A 12 38.49 9.66 -6.17
CA LYS A 12 38.05 10.84 -5.41
C LYS A 12 36.89 11.54 -6.13
N ILE A 13 35.86 11.90 -5.38
CA ILE A 13 34.68 12.60 -5.87
C ILE A 13 34.49 13.94 -5.13
N ALA A 14 34.07 14.95 -5.89
CA ALA A 14 33.73 16.27 -5.35
C ALA A 14 32.30 16.31 -4.78
N LYS A 15 31.34 15.62 -5.42
CA LYS A 15 29.92 15.56 -5.05
C LYS A 15 29.33 14.18 -5.36
N GLY A 16 28.30 13.76 -4.63
CA GLY A 16 27.62 12.46 -4.81
C GLY A 16 28.14 11.37 -3.88
N ILE A 17 27.82 10.09 -4.16
CA ILE A 17 28.23 8.93 -3.35
C ILE A 17 29.23 8.04 -4.11
N TYR A 18 29.07 7.94 -5.43
CA TYR A 18 29.87 7.09 -6.31
C TYR A 18 30.52 7.92 -7.42
N CYS A 19 31.69 7.49 -7.90
CA CYS A 19 32.34 8.02 -9.10
C CYS A 19 31.50 7.73 -10.36
N THR A 20 31.88 8.29 -11.51
CA THR A 20 31.16 8.12 -12.78
C THR A 20 31.02 6.67 -13.21
N GLU A 21 32.04 5.84 -12.95
CA GLU A 21 32.06 4.40 -13.27
C GLU A 21 31.09 3.60 -12.39
N HIS A 22 31.07 3.87 -11.09
CA HIS A 22 30.21 3.18 -10.12
C HIS A 22 28.82 3.83 -9.97
N LYS A 23 28.57 4.94 -10.66
CA LYS A 23 27.26 5.60 -10.64
C LYS A 23 26.28 4.73 -11.43
N ARG A 24 25.15 4.39 -10.79
CA ARG A 24 24.06 3.68 -11.48
C ARG A 24 23.67 4.41 -12.77
N SER A 25 23.56 3.64 -13.86
CA SER A 25 23.15 4.16 -15.16
C SER A 25 21.80 4.88 -15.05
N SER A 26 21.60 5.90 -15.89
CA SER A 26 20.32 6.63 -15.98
C SER A 26 19.16 5.68 -16.31
N LYS A 27 19.40 4.67 -17.17
CA LYS A 27 18.45 3.60 -17.51
C LYS A 27 18.06 2.77 -16.30
N SER A 28 19.03 2.33 -15.49
CA SER A 28 18.79 1.57 -14.26
C SER A 28 17.98 2.39 -13.23
N ARG A 29 18.32 3.67 -13.06
CA ARG A 29 17.56 4.59 -12.20
C ARG A 29 16.12 4.79 -12.69
N LYS A 30 15.90 5.05 -13.98
CA LYS A 30 14.56 5.18 -14.59
C LYS A 30 13.72 3.92 -14.41
N LYS A 31 14.30 2.72 -14.66
CA LYS A 31 13.61 1.44 -14.46
C LYS A 31 13.17 1.24 -13.00
N LYS A 32 14.01 1.59 -12.02
CA LYS A 32 13.65 1.53 -10.59
C LYS A 32 12.58 2.55 -10.21
N GLN A 33 12.62 3.75 -10.79
CA GLN A 33 11.59 4.77 -10.60
C GLN A 33 10.23 4.29 -11.13
N GLN A 34 10.21 3.74 -12.34
CA GLN A 34 9.00 3.16 -12.96
C GLN A 34 8.47 1.95 -12.17
N ALA A 35 9.33 1.06 -11.70
CA ALA A 35 8.92 -0.06 -10.85
C ALA A 35 8.26 0.41 -9.54
N LYS A 36 8.75 1.52 -8.95
CA LYS A 36 8.08 2.14 -7.81
C LYS A 36 6.71 2.68 -8.20
N THR A 37 6.56 3.38 -9.33
CA THR A 37 5.27 3.94 -9.74
C THR A 37 4.22 2.87 -10.04
N VAL A 38 4.63 1.72 -10.60
CA VAL A 38 3.74 0.57 -10.82
C VAL A 38 3.13 0.03 -9.51
N TYR A 39 3.90 0.02 -8.42
CA TYR A 39 3.43 -0.41 -7.09
C TYR A 39 2.77 0.72 -6.28
N HIS A 40 2.89 1.97 -6.71
CA HIS A 40 2.19 3.11 -6.11
C HIS A 40 0.77 3.19 -6.71
N HIS A 41 -0.10 2.29 -6.26
CA HIS A 41 -1.52 2.29 -6.60
C HIS A 41 -2.14 3.68 -6.41
N GLU A 42 -2.87 4.17 -7.41
CA GLU A 42 -3.43 5.53 -7.50
C GLU A 42 -4.26 5.91 -6.26
N ASN A 43 -4.89 4.92 -5.62
CA ASN A 43 -5.72 5.11 -4.41
C ASN A 43 -4.93 5.19 -3.09
N LYS A 44 -3.59 5.17 -3.10
CA LYS A 44 -2.81 5.27 -1.86
C LYS A 44 -3.12 6.56 -1.06
N PRO A 45 -3.30 7.73 -1.67
CA PRO A 45 -3.74 8.93 -0.96
C PRO A 45 -5.14 8.76 -0.37
N PHE A 46 -6.07 8.09 -1.08
CA PHE A 46 -7.43 7.84 -0.62
C PHE A 46 -7.47 7.12 0.73
N TYR A 47 -6.74 6.02 0.88
CA TYR A 47 -6.70 5.26 2.15
C TYR A 47 -6.03 6.00 3.31
N ARG A 48 -5.41 7.16 3.06
CA ARG A 48 -4.81 8.03 4.09
C ARG A 48 -5.74 9.17 4.52
N MET A 49 -6.80 9.43 3.77
CA MET A 49 -7.76 10.50 4.06
C MET A 49 -8.51 10.23 5.36
N GLN A 50 -8.87 11.29 6.09
CA GLN A 50 -9.64 11.17 7.32
C GLN A 50 -11.02 10.55 7.06
N ALA A 51 -11.71 10.97 5.98
CA ALA A 51 -12.99 10.42 5.58
C ALA A 51 -12.98 8.88 5.40
N TRP A 52 -11.87 8.31 4.92
CA TRP A 52 -11.74 6.85 4.84
C TRP A 52 -11.63 6.21 6.23
N LYS A 53 -10.91 6.84 7.16
CA LYS A 53 -10.81 6.36 8.55
C LYS A 53 -12.17 6.43 9.24
N ASP A 54 -12.89 7.54 9.09
CA ASP A 54 -14.19 7.72 9.72
C ASP A 54 -15.19 6.65 9.24
N VAL A 55 -15.25 6.39 7.93
CA VAL A 55 -16.09 5.33 7.36
C VAL A 55 -15.59 3.95 7.77
N ALA A 56 -14.28 3.75 7.85
CA ALA A 56 -13.67 2.49 8.28
C ALA A 56 -14.01 2.15 9.74
N ASP A 57 -13.99 3.15 10.61
CA ASP A 57 -14.31 3.02 12.03
C ASP A 57 -15.81 2.79 12.21
N PHE A 58 -16.65 3.57 11.52
CA PHE A 58 -18.10 3.35 11.48
C PHE A 58 -18.46 1.92 11.04
N VAL A 59 -17.87 1.43 9.94
CA VAL A 59 -18.11 0.04 9.48
C VAL A 59 -17.64 -0.96 10.53
N TYR A 60 -16.51 -0.72 11.20
CA TYR A 60 -16.01 -1.62 12.23
C TYR A 60 -16.97 -1.70 13.44
N GLU A 61 -17.46 -0.56 13.91
CA GLU A 61 -18.42 -0.46 15.01
C GLU A 61 -19.77 -1.08 14.64
N ARG A 62 -20.27 -0.82 13.42
CA ARG A 62 -21.52 -1.40 12.90
C ARG A 62 -21.49 -2.93 12.92
N GLU A 63 -20.39 -3.53 12.51
CA GLU A 63 -20.22 -5.00 12.52
C GLU A 63 -19.81 -5.56 13.90
N GLY A 64 -19.63 -4.70 14.91
CA GLY A 64 -19.13 -5.09 16.23
C GLY A 64 -17.78 -5.79 16.17
N GLY A 65 -16.94 -5.47 15.18
CA GLY A 65 -15.67 -6.16 14.94
C GLY A 65 -15.79 -7.60 14.43
N HIS A 66 -16.94 -8.04 13.91
CA HIS A 66 -17.12 -9.39 13.39
C HIS A 66 -17.01 -9.43 11.86
N CYS A 67 -16.27 -10.41 11.35
CA CYS A 67 -16.15 -10.65 9.91
C CYS A 67 -17.51 -11.01 9.31
N GLN A 68 -17.97 -10.23 8.33
CA GLN A 68 -19.27 -10.43 7.69
C GLN A 68 -19.38 -11.73 6.87
N ARG A 69 -18.26 -12.39 6.60
CA ARG A 69 -18.23 -13.67 5.85
C ARG A 69 -18.29 -14.89 6.76
N CYS A 70 -17.62 -14.86 7.91
CA CYS A 70 -17.47 -16.05 8.76
C CYS A 70 -17.90 -15.83 10.23
N GLY A 71 -18.34 -14.64 10.60
CA GLY A 71 -18.76 -14.29 11.95
C GLY A 71 -17.63 -14.24 12.98
N ARG A 72 -16.36 -14.43 12.60
CA ARG A 72 -15.23 -14.37 13.54
C ARG A 72 -14.93 -12.93 13.96
N PHE A 73 -14.73 -12.70 15.25
CA PHE A 73 -14.18 -11.44 15.76
C PHE A 73 -12.78 -11.15 15.19
N VAL A 74 -12.59 -9.97 14.63
CA VAL A 74 -11.35 -9.48 14.01
C VAL A 74 -10.97 -8.13 14.60
N PHE A 75 -9.67 -7.91 14.82
CA PHE A 75 -9.17 -6.66 15.36
C PHE A 75 -7.84 -6.27 14.70
N GLY A 76 -7.51 -4.97 14.75
CA GLY A 76 -6.24 -4.43 14.27
C GLY A 76 -5.93 -4.84 12.83
N LYS A 77 -4.77 -5.49 12.62
CA LYS A 77 -4.32 -5.92 11.29
C LYS A 77 -5.19 -7.03 10.66
N LEU A 78 -6.04 -7.70 11.44
CA LEU A 78 -6.93 -8.75 10.94
C LEU A 78 -8.28 -8.19 10.43
N ALA A 79 -8.60 -6.94 10.77
CA ALA A 79 -9.84 -6.27 10.42
C ALA A 79 -9.73 -5.59 9.05
N HIS A 80 -9.83 -6.38 7.97
CA HIS A 80 -9.71 -5.86 6.62
C HIS A 80 -11.03 -5.23 6.15
N ARG A 81 -10.94 -4.09 5.47
CA ARG A 81 -12.09 -3.38 4.90
C ARG A 81 -12.02 -3.49 3.38
N HIS A 82 -12.95 -4.24 2.82
CA HIS A 82 -12.99 -4.54 1.39
C HIS A 82 -14.15 -3.80 0.72
N HIS A 83 -13.84 -3.06 -0.34
CA HIS A 83 -14.87 -2.51 -1.24
C HIS A 83 -15.56 -3.65 -2.00
N VAL A 84 -16.90 -3.69 -1.97
CA VAL A 84 -17.72 -4.60 -2.78
C VAL A 84 -17.62 -4.22 -4.26
N ILE A 85 -17.83 -2.93 -4.55
CA ILE A 85 -17.58 -2.31 -5.84
C ILE A 85 -16.26 -1.55 -5.74
N PRO A 86 -15.21 -1.97 -6.50
CA PRO A 86 -13.92 -1.30 -6.47
C PRO A 86 -14.05 0.19 -6.82
N ILE A 87 -13.26 1.03 -6.13
CA ILE A 87 -13.21 2.48 -6.35
C ILE A 87 -12.99 2.85 -7.83
N LYS A 88 -12.21 2.04 -8.57
CA LYS A 88 -11.95 2.24 -10.00
C LYS A 88 -13.21 2.10 -10.86
N LYS A 89 -14.17 1.28 -10.45
CA LYS A 89 -15.44 1.09 -11.18
C LYS A 89 -16.43 2.20 -10.88
N ASN A 90 -16.54 2.60 -9.60
CA ASN A 90 -17.41 3.69 -9.19
C ASN A 90 -16.80 4.47 -8.03
N LYS A 91 -16.34 5.70 -8.30
CA LYS A 91 -15.70 6.56 -7.31
C LYS A 91 -16.69 7.11 -6.28
N LEU A 92 -17.97 7.26 -6.64
CA LEU A 92 -19.00 7.79 -5.73
C LEU A 92 -19.25 6.86 -4.55
N LEU A 93 -19.08 5.56 -4.75
CA LEU A 93 -19.25 4.53 -3.71
C LEU A 93 -18.00 4.31 -2.86
N SER A 94 -16.93 5.09 -3.06
CA SER A 94 -15.65 4.86 -2.38
C SER A 94 -15.73 5.05 -0.86
N LEU A 95 -16.60 5.96 -0.41
CA LEU A 95 -16.86 6.28 1.01
C LEU A 95 -18.25 5.83 1.47
N ASP A 96 -18.98 5.07 0.66
CA ASP A 96 -20.29 4.52 1.05
C ASP A 96 -20.08 3.33 2.02
N PRO A 97 -20.56 3.42 3.27
CA PRO A 97 -20.43 2.33 4.25
C PRO A 97 -21.08 1.01 3.82
N ASN A 98 -22.09 1.04 2.94
CA ASN A 98 -22.75 -0.16 2.43
C ASN A 98 -21.92 -0.85 1.35
N ASN A 99 -21.01 -0.12 0.71
CA ASN A 99 -20.08 -0.65 -0.27
C ASN A 99 -18.80 -1.23 0.39
N ILE A 100 -18.68 -1.21 1.72
CA ILE A 100 -17.49 -1.64 2.45
C ILE A 100 -17.85 -2.76 3.42
N ARG A 101 -17.08 -3.85 3.37
CA ARG A 101 -17.25 -5.02 4.22
C ARG A 101 -16.07 -5.26 5.14
N LEU A 102 -16.35 -5.60 6.40
CA LEU A 102 -15.35 -6.04 7.36
C LEU A 102 -15.09 -7.54 7.17
N LEU A 103 -13.86 -7.91 6.78
CA LEU A 103 -13.47 -9.28 6.51
C LEU A 103 -12.19 -9.65 7.27
N CYS A 104 -12.06 -10.94 7.59
CA CYS A 104 -10.80 -11.50 8.08
C CYS A 104 -9.83 -11.80 6.91
N PRO A 105 -8.51 -11.93 7.18
CA PRO A 105 -7.53 -12.19 6.12
C PRO A 105 -7.64 -13.60 5.54
N SER A 106 -8.23 -14.54 6.27
CA SER A 106 -8.29 -15.95 5.88
C SER A 106 -9.52 -16.19 4.99
N PRO A 107 -9.34 -16.74 3.78
CA PRO A 107 -10.42 -17.38 3.05
C PRO A 107 -10.63 -18.77 3.65
N ARG A 108 -11.38 -18.89 4.74
CA ARG A 108 -12.06 -20.16 4.99
C ARG A 108 -13.15 -20.27 3.93
N MET A 109 -12.86 -20.99 2.84
CA MET A 109 -13.89 -21.67 2.09
C MET A 109 -14.61 -22.56 3.10
N PHE A 110 -15.85 -22.22 3.44
CA PHE A 110 -16.75 -23.21 4.00
C PHE A 110 -17.01 -24.20 2.87
N LEU A 111 -16.22 -25.27 2.82
CA LEU A 111 -16.65 -26.48 2.14
C LEU A 111 -17.69 -27.10 3.08
N TYR A 112 -18.94 -27.09 2.61
CA TYR A 112 -20.03 -27.86 3.20
C TYR A 112 -19.74 -29.35 3.03
#